data_AF-A0A8T1SBX0-F1
#
_entry.id   AF-A0A8T1SBX0-F1
#
_cell.length_a   1.000
_cell.length_b   1.000
_cell.length_c   1.000
_cell.angle_alpha   90.00
_cell.angle_beta   90.00
_cell.angle_gamma   90.00
#
_symmetry.space_group_name_H-M   'P 1'
#
loop_
_entity.id
_entity.type
_entity.pdbx_description
1 polymer ?
#
loop_
_entity_poly.entity_id
_entity_poly.type
_entity_poly.pdbx_seq_one_letter_code
_entity_poly.pdbx_strand_id
1 'polypeptide(L)'
;DPCKCSCSGNPLTNSMCCSRKWGMARLKVHVLRAEDLWGDDGSATDAYVRVLFQGRELQTDTIDNDNSPVWKEDLDLGPVTLPAPLKLEMQVWDSDPWYDDLLGHCSTYLKIGRSARLTCNLEYGHLQFSYTLECGPNLGGNNCHEYVPVSG
;
A
#
# COMPACT_ATOMS: atom_id res chain seq x y z
N ASP A 1 -31.99 9.49 -12.04
CA ASP A 1 -32.39 8.96 -13.34
C ASP A 1 -31.78 7.57 -13.49
N PRO A 2 -32.58 6.50 -13.47
CA PRO A 2 -32.09 5.11 -13.44
C PRO A 2 -31.31 4.70 -14.70
N CYS A 3 -31.36 5.48 -15.79
CA CYS A 3 -30.63 5.20 -17.03
C CYS A 3 -29.29 5.97 -17.13
N LYS A 4 -28.98 6.82 -16.15
CA LYS A 4 -27.78 7.65 -16.18
C LYS A 4 -26.63 6.93 -15.46
N CYS A 5 -25.69 6.40 -16.24
CA CYS A 5 -24.42 5.94 -15.70
C CYS A 5 -23.63 7.15 -15.19
N SER A 6 -23.22 7.11 -13.93
CA SER A 6 -22.29 8.08 -13.36
C SER A 6 -20.96 7.39 -13.08
N CYS A 7 -19.86 8.04 -13.47
CA CYS A 7 -18.56 7.65 -12.95
C CYS A 7 -18.49 8.12 -11.49
N SER A 8 -17.99 7.29 -10.59
CA SER A 8 -17.47 7.79 -9.33
C SER A 8 -16.32 8.75 -9.65
N GLY A 9 -16.44 10.00 -9.21
CA GLY A 9 -15.39 10.99 -9.40
C GLY A 9 -14.11 10.48 -8.73
N ASN A 10 -13.14 10.04 -9.52
CA ASN A 10 -11.87 9.53 -9.05
C ASN A 10 -10.75 10.17 -9.88
N PRO A 11 -9.63 10.59 -9.27
CA PRO A 11 -8.48 11.10 -10.01
C PRO A 11 -7.91 10.16 -11.10
N LEU A 12 -8.29 8.87 -11.14
CA LEU A 12 -7.96 7.94 -12.23
C LEU A 12 -8.72 8.20 -13.55
N THR A 13 -9.96 8.70 -13.51
CA THR A 13 -10.87 8.71 -14.66
C THR A 13 -11.25 10.12 -15.13
N ASN A 14 -11.58 10.24 -16.41
CA ASN A 14 -12.17 11.43 -17.01
C ASN A 14 -13.71 11.41 -16.92
N SER A 15 -14.38 12.41 -17.49
CA SER A 15 -15.86 12.53 -17.49
C SER A 15 -16.58 11.41 -18.26
N MET A 16 -15.85 10.62 -19.06
CA MET A 16 -16.35 9.47 -19.82
C MET A 16 -16.01 8.13 -19.13
N CYS A 17 -15.58 8.15 -17.87
CA CYS A 17 -15.13 6.99 -17.09
C CYS A 17 -13.88 6.29 -17.65
N CYS A 18 -13.17 6.90 -18.60
CA CYS A 18 -11.93 6.35 -19.15
C CYS A 18 -10.73 6.79 -18.31
N SER A 19 -9.70 5.96 -18.23
CA SER A 19 -8.41 6.37 -17.65
C SER A 19 -7.89 7.65 -18.31
N ARG A 20 -7.38 8.58 -17.51
CA ARG A 20 -6.93 9.89 -18.03
C ARG A 20 -5.69 9.78 -18.91
N LYS A 21 -4.82 8.81 -18.62
CA LYS A 21 -3.56 8.56 -19.33
C LYS A 21 -3.25 7.06 -19.33
N TRP A 22 -2.49 6.62 -20.31
CA TRP A 22 -1.86 5.30 -20.31
C TRP A 22 -0.96 5.12 -19.09
N GLY A 23 -0.79 3.88 -18.63
CA GLY A 23 0.04 3.57 -17.48
C GLY A 23 -0.60 3.87 -16.13
N MET A 24 -1.82 4.41 -16.08
CA MET A 24 -2.48 4.69 -14.80
C MET A 24 -2.90 3.39 -14.11
N ALA A 25 -2.59 3.32 -12.82
CA ALA A 25 -3.00 2.25 -11.92
C ALA A 25 -3.40 2.81 -10.55
N ARG A 26 -4.05 2.01 -9.72
CA ARG A 26 -4.27 2.29 -8.30
C ARG A 26 -3.46 1.33 -7.45
N LEU A 27 -2.75 1.86 -6.46
CA LEU A 27 -2.06 1.06 -5.46
C LEU A 27 -2.74 1.21 -4.11
N LYS A 28 -3.08 0.08 -3.49
CA LYS A 28 -3.48 0.01 -2.08
C LYS A 28 -2.58 -0.98 -1.36
N VAL A 29 -2.18 -0.63 -0.15
CA VAL A 29 -1.43 -1.51 0.75
C VAL A 29 -2.28 -1.77 1.97
N HIS A 30 -2.49 -3.03 2.30
CA HIS A 30 -3.25 -3.45 3.46
C HIS A 30 -2.27 -3.97 4.52
N VAL A 31 -2.07 -3.18 5.57
CA VAL A 31 -1.17 -3.52 6.68
C VAL A 31 -1.93 -4.42 7.65
N LEU A 32 -1.50 -5.68 7.80
CA LEU A 32 -2.26 -6.67 8.56
C LEU A 32 -1.92 -6.64 10.05
N ARG A 33 -0.68 -7.02 10.36
CA ARG A 33 -0.17 -7.19 11.73
C ARG A 33 1.34 -7.40 11.73
N ALA A 34 1.96 -7.23 12.88
CA ALA A 34 3.29 -7.74 13.17
C ALA A 34 3.24 -8.75 14.31
N GLU A 35 4.27 -9.56 14.42
CA GLU A 35 4.44 -10.55 15.50
C GLU A 35 5.89 -10.50 15.98
N ASP A 36 6.08 -10.68 17.29
CA ASP A 36 7.38 -10.73 17.97
C ASP A 36 8.29 -9.51 17.74
N LEU A 37 7.71 -8.31 17.72
CA LEU A 37 8.47 -7.05 17.69
C LEU A 37 9.21 -6.82 19.02
N TRP A 38 10.34 -6.12 18.94
CA TRP A 38 11.07 -5.66 20.11
C TRP A 38 11.74 -4.32 19.77
N GLY A 39 11.18 -3.23 20.33
CA GLY A 39 11.76 -1.89 20.25
C GLY A 39 12.17 -1.31 21.61
N ASP A 40 11.44 -1.67 22.67
CA ASP A 40 11.68 -1.18 24.03
C ASP A 40 12.39 -2.16 24.97
N ASP A 41 13.27 -1.65 25.84
CA ASP A 41 13.90 -2.42 26.92
C ASP A 41 13.02 -2.56 28.18
N GLY A 42 12.13 -1.60 28.43
CA GLY A 42 11.35 -1.47 29.68
C GLY A 42 9.84 -1.64 29.53
N SER A 43 9.33 -1.61 28.30
CA SER A 43 7.93 -1.73 27.88
C SER A 43 7.82 -2.68 26.69
N ALA A 44 6.60 -2.94 26.23
CA ALA A 44 6.41 -3.49 24.90
C ALA A 44 6.42 -2.34 23.88
N THR A 45 6.64 -2.69 22.62
CA THR A 45 6.82 -1.78 21.49
C THR A 45 5.58 -0.92 21.22
N ASP A 46 5.76 0.37 20.90
CA ASP A 46 4.76 1.33 20.44
C ASP A 46 4.78 1.46 18.91
N ALA A 47 4.26 0.44 18.22
CA ALA A 47 4.56 0.23 16.81
C ALA A 47 3.64 0.96 15.82
N TYR A 48 4.23 1.47 14.72
CA TYR A 48 3.51 1.87 13.51
C TYR A 48 4.28 1.50 12.24
N VAL A 49 3.59 1.51 11.09
CA VAL A 49 4.19 1.12 9.80
C VAL A 49 4.16 2.28 8.82
N ARG A 50 5.32 2.63 8.24
CA ARG A 50 5.42 3.55 7.09
C ARG A 50 5.51 2.78 5.79
N VAL A 51 4.77 3.26 4.79
CA VAL A 51 4.71 2.72 3.43
C VAL A 51 5.23 3.77 2.45
N LEU A 52 6.35 3.48 1.81
CA LEU A 52 7.00 4.38 0.87
C LEU A 52 6.90 3.84 -0.56
N PHE A 53 6.36 4.66 -1.45
CA PHE A 53 6.22 4.33 -2.87
C PHE A 53 6.32 5.59 -3.73
N GLN A 54 7.28 5.63 -4.67
CA GLN A 54 7.45 6.74 -5.62
C GLN A 54 7.52 8.14 -4.95
N GLY A 55 8.23 8.24 -3.83
CA GLY A 55 8.38 9.50 -3.09
C GLY A 55 7.13 9.93 -2.31
N ARG A 56 6.11 9.06 -2.23
CA ARG A 56 4.96 9.24 -1.36
C ARG A 56 5.09 8.34 -0.15
N GLU A 57 4.57 8.83 0.96
CA GLU A 57 4.59 8.17 2.25
C GLU A 57 3.19 8.22 2.84
N LEU A 58 2.74 7.08 3.35
CA LEU A 58 1.59 6.95 4.23
C LEU A 58 2.02 6.11 5.44
N GLN A 59 1.32 6.27 6.56
CA GLN A 59 1.56 5.46 7.75
C GLN A 59 0.25 5.01 8.36
N THR A 60 0.32 3.93 9.15
CA THR A 60 -0.77 3.50 10.01
C THR A 60 -0.87 4.37 11.26
N ASP A 61 -1.94 4.18 12.01
CA ASP A 61 -1.97 4.58 13.42
C ASP A 61 -0.92 3.77 14.24
N THR A 62 -0.48 4.36 15.35
CA THR A 62 0.38 3.69 16.34
C THR A 62 -0.47 2.78 17.23
N ILE A 63 0.06 1.59 17.51
CA ILE A 63 -0.49 0.69 18.53
C ILE A 63 0.52 0.61 19.67
N ASP A 64 0.14 1.18 20.80
CA ASP A 64 1.02 1.33 21.96
C ASP A 64 1.15 0.02 22.76
N ASN A 65 2.35 -0.25 23.26
CA ASN A 65 2.69 -1.26 24.25
C ASN A 65 2.23 -2.68 23.86
N ASP A 66 2.48 -3.08 22.62
CA ASP A 66 2.15 -4.39 22.07
C ASP A 66 3.24 -4.90 21.11
N ASN A 67 3.86 -6.04 21.44
CA ASN A 67 4.86 -6.69 20.58
C ASN A 67 4.25 -7.50 19.42
N SER A 68 2.91 -7.61 19.33
CA SER A 68 2.20 -8.29 18.24
C SER A 68 1.00 -7.49 17.73
N PRO A 69 1.22 -6.24 17.30
CA PRO A 69 0.18 -5.28 16.95
C PRO A 69 -0.62 -5.73 15.71
N VAL A 70 -1.92 -5.43 15.69
CA VAL A 70 -2.84 -5.78 14.60
C VAL A 70 -3.57 -4.53 14.08
N TRP A 71 -3.10 -3.97 12.97
CA TRP A 71 -3.71 -2.77 12.36
C TRP A 71 -4.93 -3.08 11.50
N LYS A 72 -4.84 -4.05 10.57
CA LYS A 72 -5.85 -4.30 9.52
C LYS A 72 -6.30 -3.02 8.78
N GLU A 73 -5.33 -2.17 8.47
CA GLU A 73 -5.56 -0.84 7.91
C GLU A 73 -5.26 -0.81 6.39
N ASP A 74 -6.11 -0.11 5.63
CA ASP A 74 -5.92 0.13 4.20
C ASP A 74 -5.27 1.51 3.95
N LEU A 75 -4.03 1.49 3.47
CA LEU A 75 -3.30 2.67 3.02
C LEU A 75 -3.45 2.81 1.49
N ASP A 76 -4.35 3.71 1.08
CA ASP A 76 -4.64 3.99 -0.33
C ASP A 76 -3.69 5.04 -0.90
N LEU A 77 -2.61 4.57 -1.51
CA LEU A 77 -1.71 5.41 -2.31
C LEU A 77 -2.42 5.94 -3.56
N GLY A 78 -3.65 5.55 -3.88
CA GLY A 78 -4.42 6.19 -4.95
C GLY A 78 -3.77 6.01 -6.33
N PRO A 79 -3.93 6.99 -7.23
CA PRO A 79 -3.39 6.91 -8.59
C PRO A 79 -1.86 6.90 -8.62
N VAL A 80 -1.31 5.97 -9.40
CA VAL A 80 0.12 5.86 -9.73
C VAL A 80 0.26 5.74 -11.25
N THR A 81 1.45 6.03 -11.79
CA THR A 81 1.74 5.93 -13.23
C THR A 81 2.89 4.98 -13.49
N LEU A 82 2.73 4.12 -14.49
CA LEU A 82 3.69 3.14 -14.98
C LEU A 82 4.19 3.55 -16.39
N PRO A 83 5.27 2.96 -16.93
CA PRO A 83 6.27 2.19 -16.22
C PRO A 83 7.08 3.12 -15.30
N ALA A 84 7.16 2.73 -14.04
CA ALA A 84 7.96 3.39 -13.03
C ALA A 84 8.51 2.31 -12.11
N PRO A 85 9.53 2.60 -11.28
CA PRO A 85 9.99 1.64 -10.30
C PRO A 85 8.79 1.17 -9.45
N LEU A 86 8.49 -0.12 -9.52
CA LEU A 86 7.44 -0.76 -8.72
C LEU A 86 7.98 -1.19 -7.35
N LYS A 87 9.02 -0.54 -6.86
CA LYS A 87 9.63 -0.81 -5.56
C LYS A 87 8.75 -0.21 -4.47
N LEU A 88 8.11 -1.07 -3.70
CA LEU A 88 7.41 -0.72 -2.46
C LEU A 88 8.36 -0.97 -1.29
N GLU A 89 8.47 0.00 -0.40
CA GLU A 89 9.23 -0.13 0.83
C GLU A 89 8.29 -0.03 2.03
N MET A 90 8.47 -0.96 2.96
CA MET A 90 7.73 -1.04 4.22
C MET A 90 8.75 -0.83 5.34
N GLN A 91 8.45 0.06 6.27
CA GLN A 91 9.28 0.32 7.46
C GLN A 91 8.41 0.15 8.71
N VAL A 92 8.94 -0.52 9.73
CA VAL A 92 8.30 -0.67 11.03
C VAL A 92 9.07 0.19 12.03
N TRP A 93 8.35 1.05 12.72
CA TRP A 93 8.89 2.04 13.64
C TRP A 93 8.31 1.84 15.03
N ASP A 94 9.10 2.16 16.03
CA ASP A 94 8.70 2.32 17.43
C ASP A 94 8.55 3.80 17.74
N SER A 95 7.42 4.19 18.32
CA SER A 95 7.08 5.59 18.60
C SER A 95 7.56 5.97 19.99
N ASP A 96 8.45 6.95 20.07
CA ASP A 96 9.09 7.33 21.33
C ASP A 96 8.82 8.81 21.67
N PRO A 97 8.88 9.21 22.97
CA PRO A 97 8.67 10.61 23.35
C PRO A 97 9.63 11.62 22.71
N TRP A 98 10.81 11.17 22.27
CA TRP A 98 11.85 12.02 21.71
C TRP A 98 12.15 11.73 20.24
N TYR A 99 12.45 10.48 19.91
CA TYR A 99 12.83 10.05 18.58
C TYR A 99 12.38 8.63 18.33
N ASP A 100 11.56 8.44 17.30
CA ASP A 100 11.12 7.12 16.88
C ASP A 100 12.28 6.27 16.37
N ASP A 101 12.29 5.00 16.77
CA ASP A 101 13.31 4.03 16.40
C ASP A 101 12.86 3.14 15.23
N LEU A 102 13.72 2.98 14.23
CA LEU A 102 13.45 2.08 13.11
C LEU A 102 13.76 0.64 13.50
N LEU A 103 12.72 -0.17 13.72
CA LEU A 103 12.85 -1.59 14.06
C LEU A 103 13.23 -2.47 12.87
N GLY A 104 12.90 -2.02 11.66
CA GLY A 104 13.35 -2.68 10.44
C GLY A 104 12.56 -2.27 9.22
N HIS A 105 13.03 -2.72 8.07
CA HIS A 105 12.40 -2.42 6.79
C HIS A 105 12.61 -3.54 5.78
N CYS A 106 11.75 -3.58 4.77
CA CYS A 106 11.93 -4.44 3.61
C CYS A 106 11.42 -3.77 2.35
N SER A 107 11.85 -4.30 1.21
CA SER A 107 11.40 -3.84 -0.10
C SER A 107 10.92 -4.99 -0.96
N THR A 108 9.90 -4.73 -1.76
CA THR A 108 9.36 -5.69 -2.73
C THR A 108 9.03 -5.00 -4.06
N TYR A 109 8.99 -5.79 -5.14
CA TYR A 109 8.56 -5.30 -6.44
C TYR A 109 7.13 -5.75 -6.72
N LEU A 110 6.26 -4.77 -6.92
CA LEU A 110 4.83 -5.00 -7.14
C LEU A 110 4.58 -5.63 -8.52
N LYS A 111 3.51 -6.43 -8.60
CA LYS A 111 2.99 -7.00 -9.85
C LYS A 111 1.55 -6.58 -10.06
N ILE A 112 1.23 -6.20 -11.29
CA ILE A 112 -0.13 -5.78 -11.67
C ILE A 112 -1.08 -6.97 -11.65
N GLY A 113 -2.33 -6.73 -11.24
CA GLY A 113 -3.40 -7.72 -11.24
C GLY A 113 -3.21 -8.84 -10.21
N ARG A 114 -2.25 -8.68 -9.29
CA ARG A 114 -1.97 -9.63 -8.23
C ARG A 114 -2.33 -9.01 -6.89
N SER A 115 -3.16 -9.72 -6.13
CA SER A 115 -3.23 -9.58 -4.68
C SER A 115 -2.23 -10.54 -4.07
N ALA A 116 -1.21 -10.02 -3.39
CA ALA A 116 -0.20 -10.85 -2.75
C ALA A 116 -0.14 -10.52 -1.27
N ARG A 117 -0.29 -11.54 -0.42
CA ARG A 117 0.13 -11.46 0.98
C ARG A 117 1.63 -11.68 1.04
N LEU A 118 2.30 -10.82 1.77
CA LEU A 118 3.74 -10.77 1.91
C LEU A 118 4.12 -10.75 3.40
N THR A 119 5.31 -11.27 3.66
CA THR A 119 5.93 -11.26 4.98
C THR A 119 7.28 -10.56 4.87
N CYS A 120 7.49 -9.63 5.78
CA CYS A 120 8.67 -8.80 5.94
C CYS A 120 9.36 -9.24 7.22
N ASN A 121 10.41 -10.05 7.12
CA ASN A 121 11.17 -10.48 8.30
C ASN A 121 12.03 -9.31 8.78
N LEU A 122 11.99 -9.03 10.08
CA LEU A 122 12.73 -7.96 10.73
C LEU A 122 13.88 -8.59 11.54
N GLU A 123 14.65 -7.77 12.26
CA GLU A 123 15.62 -8.29 13.23
C GLU A 123 14.91 -9.08 14.33
N TYR A 124 13.82 -8.52 14.85
CA TYR A 124 12.90 -9.17 15.78
C TYR A 124 11.53 -9.30 15.14
N GLY A 125 11.08 -10.54 14.96
CA GLY A 125 9.76 -10.83 14.46
C GLY A 125 9.56 -10.53 12.98
N HIS A 126 8.32 -10.24 12.61
CA HIS A 126 7.97 -9.98 11.20
C HIS A 126 6.70 -9.16 11.04
N LEU A 127 6.64 -8.36 9.98
CA LEU A 127 5.45 -7.67 9.51
C LEU A 127 4.74 -8.49 8.42
N GLN A 128 3.42 -8.59 8.50
CA GLN A 128 2.56 -9.15 7.45
C GLN A 128 1.72 -8.04 6.82
N PHE A 129 1.67 -8.04 5.50
CA PHE A 129 0.87 -7.08 4.73
C PHE A 129 0.39 -7.71 3.42
N SER A 130 -0.53 -7.06 2.73
CA SER A 130 -0.85 -7.36 1.34
C SER A 130 -0.96 -6.08 0.53
N TYR A 131 -1.04 -6.21 -0.79
CA TYR A 131 -1.28 -5.07 -1.67
C TYR A 131 -2.20 -5.45 -2.82
N THR A 132 -2.83 -4.44 -3.42
CA THR A 132 -3.45 -4.51 -4.73
C THR A 132 -2.87 -3.43 -5.64
N LEU A 133 -2.45 -3.84 -6.84
CA LEU A 133 -1.99 -2.93 -7.90
C LEU A 133 -2.81 -3.22 -9.16
N GLU A 134 -3.75 -2.34 -9.45
CA GLU A 134 -4.76 -2.55 -10.51
C GLU A 134 -4.68 -1.45 -11.56
N CYS A 135 -4.72 -1.82 -12.83
CA CYS A 135 -4.79 -0.84 -13.90
C CYS A 135 -6.08 -0.01 -13.83
N GLY A 136 -5.99 1.24 -14.25
CA GLY A 136 -7.16 2.10 -14.40
C GLY A 136 -8.15 1.53 -15.43
N PRO A 137 -9.40 2.03 -15.46
CA PRO A 137 -10.41 1.56 -16.39
C PRO A 137 -9.95 1.59 -17.85
N ASN A 138 -10.25 0.52 -18.58
CA ASN A 138 -9.85 0.30 -19.97
C ASN A 138 -8.35 0.11 -20.22
N LEU A 139 -7.54 -0.10 -19.17
CA LEU A 139 -6.11 -0.36 -19.29
C LEU A 139 -5.78 -1.77 -18.80
N GLY A 140 -4.78 -2.39 -19.41
CA GLY A 140 -4.29 -3.73 -19.06
C GLY A 140 -2.83 -3.95 -19.44
N GLY A 141 -2.43 -5.22 -19.44
CA GLY A 141 -1.04 -5.61 -19.63
C GLY A 141 -0.20 -5.43 -18.37
N ASN A 142 1.10 -5.73 -18.49
CA ASN A 142 2.04 -5.72 -17.36
C ASN A 142 2.49 -4.32 -16.92
N ASN A 143 2.04 -3.27 -17.59
CA ASN A 143 2.36 -1.87 -17.29
C ASN A 143 1.18 -0.91 -17.53
N CYS A 144 -0.05 -1.41 -17.68
CA CYS A 144 -1.23 -0.58 -17.98
C CYS A 144 -1.16 0.25 -19.27
N HIS A 145 -0.40 -0.19 -20.28
CA HIS A 145 -0.32 0.47 -21.60
C HIS A 145 -1.10 -0.23 -22.71
N GLU A 146 -1.84 -1.29 -22.37
CA GLU A 146 -2.68 -1.99 -23.33
C GLU A 146 -4.13 -1.53 -23.15
N TYR A 147 -4.83 -1.27 -24.26
CA TYR A 147 -6.25 -0.94 -24.21
C TYR A 147 -7.05 -2.22 -24.00
N VAL A 148 -7.92 -2.22 -23.00
CA VAL A 148 -8.84 -3.31 -22.71
C VAL A 148 -10.26 -2.77 -22.84
N PRO A 149 -11.07 -3.27 -23.80
CA PRO A 149 -12.47 -2.85 -23.91
C PRO A 149 -13.26 -3.21 -22.66
N VAL A 150 -14.23 -2.38 -22.27
CA VAL A 150 -15.20 -2.75 -21.23
C VAL A 150 -16.07 -3.89 -21.75
N SER A 151 -16.12 -5.02 -21.03
CA SER A 151 -17.11 -6.06 -21.28
C SER A 151 -18.49 -5.49 -20.95
N GLY A 152 -19.36 -5.40 -21.96
CA GLY A 152 -20.75 -4.94 -21.80
C GLY A 152 -21.65 -5.92 -21.06
#